data_AF-A0A6A7LQY7-F1
#
_entry.id   AF-A0A6A7LQY7-F1
#
_cell.length_a   1.000
_cell.length_b   1.000
_cell.length_c   1.000
_cell.angle_alpha   90.00
_cell.angle_beta   90.00
_cell.angle_gamma   90.00
#
_symmetry.space_group_name_H-M   'P 1'
#
loop_
_entity.id
_entity.type
_entity.pdbx_description
1 polymer ?
#
loop_
_entity_poly.entity_id
_entity_poly.type
_entity_poly.pdbx_seq_one_letter_code
_entity_poly.pdbx_strand_id
1 'polypeptide(L)'
;MCNDHSGTQVTVKHPEKGLCRFDVDTCIAPLVEALFAAGIPAVASCCGHGHRPGNIALEDGREIVIAPDFDTARRIDDLFLVTSYGEPRERGMTDEWYWFIAWCQDCTPVLPQPFTSEVERDAWADAHRSGTGHTVTTSEETKAHTIGERENGEAES
;
A
#
# COMPACT_ATOMS: atom_id res chain seq x y z
N MET A 1 -12.99 -2.44 2.19
CA MET A 1 -12.44 -2.06 3.51
C MET A 1 -12.70 -3.20 4.48
N CYS A 2 -11.67 -3.71 5.16
CA CYS A 2 -11.77 -4.81 6.11
C CYS A 2 -12.36 -4.32 7.43
N ASN A 3 -13.63 -4.65 7.71
CA ASN A 3 -14.28 -4.38 9.01
C ASN A 3 -14.17 -5.57 9.98
N ASP A 4 -13.32 -6.54 9.68
CA ASP A 4 -13.16 -7.73 10.50
C ASP A 4 -12.03 -7.52 11.52
N HIS A 5 -12.39 -7.59 12.80
CA HIS A 5 -11.47 -7.57 13.94
C HIS A 5 -11.05 -8.98 14.36
N SER A 6 -11.36 -10.01 13.57
CA SER A 6 -10.96 -11.38 13.85
C SER A 6 -9.44 -11.54 13.73
N GLY A 7 -8.85 -12.18 14.74
CA GLY A 7 -7.51 -12.72 14.67
C GLY A 7 -7.54 -14.10 14.03
N THR A 8 -6.57 -14.38 13.16
CA THR A 8 -6.27 -15.71 12.63
C THR A 8 -4.99 -16.23 13.31
N GLN A 9 -5.01 -17.51 13.72
CA GLN A 9 -3.81 -18.17 14.19
C GLN A 9 -2.92 -18.59 13.03
N VAL A 10 -1.72 -18.02 13.01
CA VAL A 10 -0.68 -18.38 12.05
C VAL A 10 0.34 -19.28 12.75
N THR A 11 0.69 -20.42 12.11
CA THR A 11 1.77 -21.30 12.57
C THR A 11 2.96 -21.15 11.65
N VAL A 12 4.10 -20.71 12.19
CA VAL A 12 5.31 -20.41 11.40
C VAL A 12 6.53 -21.11 12.01
N LYS A 13 7.50 -21.44 11.15
CA LYS A 13 8.78 -22.00 11.58
C LYS A 13 9.77 -20.87 11.79
N HIS A 14 10.04 -20.53 13.04
CA HIS A 14 11.10 -19.62 13.44
C HIS A 14 12.47 -20.31 13.30
N PRO A 15 13.51 -19.64 12.77
CA PRO A 15 14.83 -20.22 12.61
C PRO A 15 15.41 -20.79 13.91
N GLU A 16 15.32 -20.01 15.00
CA GLU A 16 15.88 -20.38 16.31
C GLU A 16 14.88 -21.07 17.26
N LYS A 17 13.61 -20.64 17.26
CA LYS A 17 12.60 -21.07 18.24
C LYS A 17 11.78 -22.29 17.79
N GLY A 18 11.98 -22.76 16.56
CA GLY A 18 11.19 -23.86 15.99
C GLY A 18 9.77 -23.41 15.60
N LEU A 19 8.78 -24.29 15.76
CA LEU A 19 7.39 -23.96 15.41
C LEU A 19 6.78 -23.01 16.46
N CYS A 20 6.30 -21.86 16.02
CA CYS A 20 5.64 -20.87 16.86
C CYS A 20 4.23 -20.57 16.33
N ARG A 21 3.32 -20.22 17.24
CA ARG A 21 1.95 -19.78 16.91
C ARG A 21 1.74 -18.36 17.38
N PHE A 22 1.15 -17.54 16.51
CA PHE A 22 0.85 -16.14 16.78
C PHE A 22 -0.57 -15.83 16.31
N ASP A 23 -1.25 -14.99 17.07
CA ASP A 23 -2.51 -14.37 16.63
C ASP A 23 -2.17 -13.16 15.76
N VAL A 24 -2.65 -13.15 14.52
CA VAL A 24 -2.40 -12.09 13.53
C VAL A 24 -3.74 -11.62 13.01
N ASP A 25 -3.91 -10.31 12.77
CA ASP A 25 -5.13 -9.81 12.14
C ASP A 25 -5.35 -10.48 10.78
N THR A 26 -6.56 -11.03 10.56
CA THR A 26 -6.89 -11.82 9.35
C THR A 26 -6.57 -11.07 8.05
N CYS A 27 -6.74 -9.74 8.03
CA CYS A 27 -6.42 -8.83 6.92
C CYS A 27 -4.97 -8.89 6.43
N ILE A 28 -3.99 -9.24 7.29
CA ILE A 28 -2.56 -9.27 6.93
C ILE A 28 -1.89 -10.61 7.23
N ALA A 29 -2.65 -11.61 7.70
CA ALA A 29 -2.13 -12.94 7.97
C ALA A 29 -1.34 -13.54 6.80
N PRO A 30 -1.79 -13.46 5.52
CA PRO A 30 -1.01 -13.98 4.39
C PRO A 30 0.34 -13.28 4.19
N LEU A 31 0.43 -11.98 4.51
CA LEU A 31 1.69 -11.23 4.41
C LEU A 31 2.67 -11.66 5.50
N VAL A 32 2.19 -11.81 6.74
CA VAL A 32 3.01 -12.29 7.86
C VAL A 32 3.50 -13.72 7.59
N GLU A 33 2.62 -14.61 7.11
CA GLU A 33 2.99 -15.97 6.70
C GLU A 33 4.09 -15.99 5.64
N ALA A 34 3.95 -15.16 4.60
CA ALA A 34 4.94 -15.07 3.51
C ALA A 34 6.30 -14.57 4.02
N LEU A 35 6.33 -13.56 4.90
CA LEU A 35 7.56 -13.04 5.50
C LEU A 35 8.29 -14.13 6.31
N PHE A 36 7.55 -14.86 7.16
CA PHE A 36 8.12 -15.96 7.93
C PHE A 36 8.63 -17.09 7.02
N ALA A 37 7.89 -17.46 5.99
CA ALA A 37 8.30 -18.47 5.02
C ALA A 37 9.60 -18.08 4.28
N ALA A 38 9.82 -16.79 4.07
CA ALA A 38 11.05 -16.22 3.51
C ALA A 38 12.21 -16.11 4.51
N GLY A 39 12.02 -16.51 5.77
CA GLY A 39 13.03 -16.38 6.83
C GLY A 39 13.16 -14.97 7.40
N ILE A 40 12.12 -14.14 7.28
CA ILE A 40 12.05 -12.77 7.79
C ILE A 40 11.01 -12.74 8.93
N PRO A 41 11.41 -13.10 10.16
CA PRO A 41 10.48 -13.21 11.27
C PRO A 41 9.92 -11.84 11.69
N ALA A 42 8.61 -11.77 11.85
CA ALA A 42 7.92 -10.63 12.45
C ALA A 42 7.81 -10.81 13.98
N VAL A 43 7.94 -9.71 14.73
CA VAL A 43 7.81 -9.69 16.19
C VAL A 43 6.46 -9.11 16.66
N ALA A 44 5.82 -8.28 15.83
CA ALA A 44 4.49 -7.74 16.07
C ALA A 44 3.85 -7.31 14.74
N SER A 45 2.52 -7.30 14.66
CA SER A 45 1.80 -6.85 13.46
C SER A 45 0.41 -6.30 13.79
N CYS A 46 -0.03 -5.30 13.05
CA CYS A 46 -1.41 -4.79 13.07
C CYS A 46 -1.78 -4.28 11.67
N CYS A 47 -2.96 -4.61 11.13
CA CYS A 47 -3.33 -4.11 9.81
C CYS A 47 -3.91 -2.70 9.81
N GLY A 48 -4.11 -2.09 10.99
CA GLY A 48 -4.72 -0.78 11.15
C GLY A 48 -6.23 -0.73 10.83
N HIS A 49 -6.84 -1.89 10.53
CA HIS A 49 -8.25 -2.09 10.21
C HIS A 49 -8.81 -1.09 9.18
N GLY A 50 -7.99 -0.66 8.21
CA GLY A 50 -8.39 0.31 7.18
C GLY A 50 -8.55 1.75 7.66
N HIS A 51 -8.29 2.07 8.93
CA HIS A 51 -8.42 3.41 9.49
C HIS A 51 -7.10 4.18 9.53
N ARG A 52 -5.99 3.44 9.57
CA ARG A 52 -4.63 3.95 9.64
C ARG A 52 -3.68 2.99 8.93
N PRO A 53 -2.47 3.42 8.57
CA PRO A 53 -1.45 2.50 8.11
C PRO A 53 -1.23 1.38 9.12
N GLY A 54 -1.29 0.14 8.63
CA GLY A 54 -0.85 -1.03 9.37
C GLY A 54 0.67 -1.08 9.45
N ASN A 55 1.17 -1.94 10.32
CA ASN A 55 2.60 -2.15 10.50
C ASN A 55 2.91 -3.62 10.78
N ILE A 56 4.08 -4.07 10.30
CA ILE A 56 4.69 -5.36 10.66
C ILE A 56 6.11 -5.04 11.13
N ALA A 57 6.36 -5.20 12.42
CA ALA A 57 7.69 -5.03 13.01
C ALA A 57 8.50 -6.32 12.81
N LEU A 58 9.70 -6.21 12.25
CA LEU A 58 10.59 -7.33 11.95
C LEU A 58 11.67 -7.50 13.04
N GLU A 59 12.15 -8.73 13.24
CA GLU A 59 13.17 -9.04 14.27
C GLU A 59 14.51 -8.35 13.99
N ASP A 60 14.80 -7.99 12.74
CA ASP A 60 16.03 -7.27 12.34
C ASP A 60 15.96 -5.74 12.55
N GLY A 61 14.88 -5.24 13.16
CA GLY A 61 14.70 -3.83 13.50
C GLY A 61 14.07 -2.98 12.40
N ARG A 62 13.75 -3.55 11.23
CA ARG A 62 12.96 -2.87 10.19
C ARG A 62 11.47 -2.96 10.50
N GLU A 63 10.69 -2.03 9.96
CA GLU A 63 9.22 -2.07 10.01
C GLU A 63 8.64 -1.91 8.60
N ILE A 64 7.70 -2.79 8.25
CA ILE A 64 6.92 -2.67 7.02
C ILE A 64 5.65 -1.90 7.35
N VAL A 65 5.45 -0.76 6.70
CA VAL A 65 4.22 0.02 6.80
C VAL A 65 3.28 -0.35 5.65
N ILE A 66 2.03 -0.65 5.97
CA ILE A 66 0.99 -1.03 5.01
C ILE A 66 -0.03 0.09 4.95
N ALA A 67 -0.03 0.86 3.86
CA ALA A 67 -1.06 1.88 3.66
C ALA A 67 -2.43 1.24 3.40
N PRO A 68 -3.54 1.83 3.90
CA PRO A 68 -4.89 1.32 3.67
C PRO A 68 -5.34 1.45 2.20
N ASP A 69 -4.76 2.41 1.48
CA ASP A 69 -5.01 2.69 0.08
C ASP A 69 -3.80 3.39 -0.56
N PHE A 70 -3.89 3.55 -1.87
CA PHE A 70 -2.84 4.13 -2.70
C PHE A 70 -2.54 5.59 -2.34
N ASP A 71 -3.59 6.41 -2.20
CA ASP A 71 -3.46 7.84 -1.89
C ASP A 71 -2.75 8.06 -0.55
N THR A 72 -3.08 7.23 0.45
CA THR A 72 -2.42 7.26 1.75
C THR A 72 -0.95 6.87 1.63
N ALA A 73 -0.62 5.87 0.82
CA ALA A 73 0.78 5.49 0.57
C ALA A 73 1.59 6.66 -0.02
N ARG A 74 1.00 7.42 -0.96
CA ARG A 74 1.65 8.61 -1.55
C ARG A 74 1.82 9.74 -0.54
N ARG A 75 0.82 10.00 0.30
CA ARG A 75 0.93 10.99 1.37
C ARG A 75 2.03 10.63 2.37
N ILE A 76 2.25 9.35 2.63
CA ILE A 76 3.35 8.88 3.47
C ILE A 76 4.70 9.11 2.77
N ASP A 77 4.83 8.78 1.49
CA ASP A 77 6.04 9.02 0.70
C ASP A 77 6.43 10.51 0.65
N ASP A 78 5.44 11.38 0.46
CA ASP A 78 5.61 12.85 0.41
C ASP A 78 6.16 13.44 1.73
N LEU A 79 6.13 12.70 2.86
CA LEU A 79 6.75 13.12 4.12
C LEU A 79 8.29 13.03 4.07
N PHE A 80 8.85 12.24 3.15
CA PHE A 80 10.28 12.05 3.01
C PHE A 80 10.84 13.03 1.97
N LEU A 81 11.49 14.10 2.45
CA LEU A 81 12.11 15.14 1.63
C LEU A 81 13.44 14.71 1.00
N VAL A 82 13.70 13.41 0.92
CA VAL A 82 14.89 12.81 0.32
C VAL A 82 14.46 11.79 -0.73
N THR A 83 15.24 11.68 -1.80
CA THR A 83 15.05 10.64 -2.81
C THR A 83 15.45 9.28 -2.24
N SER A 84 15.12 8.22 -2.96
CA SER A 84 15.59 6.87 -2.64
C SER A 84 17.12 6.73 -2.64
N TYR A 85 17.85 7.69 -3.22
CA TYR A 85 19.31 7.78 -3.22
C TYR A 85 19.90 8.60 -2.06
N GLY A 86 19.05 9.18 -1.20
CA GLY A 86 19.48 9.99 -0.05
C GLY A 86 19.77 11.46 -0.37
N GLU A 87 19.49 11.89 -1.61
CA GLU A 87 19.64 13.28 -2.01
C GLU A 87 18.40 14.10 -1.61
N PRO A 88 18.53 15.39 -1.26
CA PRO A 88 17.37 16.24 -1.02
C PRO A 88 16.43 16.27 -2.24
N ARG A 89 15.12 16.13 -2.02
CA ARG A 89 14.13 16.38 -3.08
C ARG A 89 14.07 17.89 -3.32
N GLU A 90 14.67 18.35 -4.42
CA GLU A 90 14.56 19.75 -4.83
C GLU A 90 13.10 20.10 -5.18
N ARG A 91 12.73 21.37 -5.04
CA ARG A 91 11.39 21.86 -5.43
C ARG A 91 11.20 21.60 -6.93
N GLY A 92 10.26 20.71 -7.26
CA GLY A 92 9.98 20.32 -8.65
C GLY A 92 10.77 19.10 -9.14
N MET A 93 11.55 18.45 -8.26
CA MET A 93 12.19 17.17 -8.54
C MET A 93 11.21 16.03 -8.26
N THR A 94 11.00 15.19 -9.27
CA THR A 94 10.02 14.12 -9.26
C THR A 94 10.77 12.85 -9.56
N ASP A 95 10.78 11.90 -8.63
CA ASP A 95 11.12 10.53 -9.00
C ASP A 95 9.98 10.07 -9.91
N GLU A 96 10.21 10.09 -11.23
CA GLU A 96 9.20 9.75 -12.24
C GLU A 96 8.88 8.25 -12.20
N TRP A 97 8.01 7.88 -11.27
CA TRP A 97 7.33 6.59 -11.30
C TRP A 97 5.98 6.81 -11.98
N TYR A 98 5.78 6.16 -13.13
CA TYR A 98 4.48 6.11 -13.80
C TYR A 98 3.70 4.92 -13.26
N TRP A 99 2.43 5.11 -12.97
CA TRP A 99 1.52 4.01 -12.70
C TRP A 99 0.14 4.30 -13.28
N PHE A 100 -0.53 3.21 -13.63
CA PHE A 100 -1.80 3.24 -14.34
C PHE A 100 -2.83 2.57 -13.44
N ILE A 101 -3.94 3.25 -13.14
CA ILE A 101 -4.94 2.74 -12.19
C ILE A 101 -6.23 2.45 -12.93
N ALA A 102 -6.87 1.33 -12.60
CA ALA A 102 -8.25 1.05 -12.95
C ALA A 102 -9.13 0.91 -11.71
N TRP A 103 -10.36 1.41 -11.75
CA TRP A 103 -11.37 1.22 -10.73
C TRP A 103 -12.57 0.50 -11.34
N CYS A 104 -12.93 -0.64 -10.77
CA CYS A 104 -14.21 -1.27 -11.04
C CYS A 104 -15.25 -0.72 -10.08
N GLN A 105 -16.25 -0.02 -10.60
CA GLN A 105 -17.27 0.67 -9.80
C GLN A 105 -18.30 -0.31 -9.20
N ASP A 106 -18.35 -1.53 -9.72
CA ASP A 106 -19.34 -2.54 -9.32
C ASP A 106 -18.75 -3.64 -8.42
N CYS A 107 -17.41 -3.77 -8.37
CA CYS A 107 -16.76 -4.70 -7.44
C CYS A 107 -16.92 -4.22 -6.00
N THR A 108 -17.18 -5.15 -5.08
CA THR A 108 -17.20 -4.86 -3.64
C THR A 108 -16.05 -5.59 -2.95
N PRO A 109 -15.10 -4.86 -2.32
CA PRO A 109 -14.99 -3.40 -2.27
C PRO A 109 -14.52 -2.79 -3.61
N VAL A 110 -14.90 -1.53 -3.86
CA VAL A 110 -14.33 -0.72 -4.96
C VAL A 110 -12.89 -0.39 -4.56
N LEU A 111 -11.92 -1.06 -5.16
CA LEU A 111 -10.50 -0.86 -4.90
C LEU A 111 -9.76 -0.42 -6.16
N PRO A 112 -8.86 0.57 -6.07
CA PRO A 112 -7.96 0.88 -7.17
C PRO A 112 -7.08 -0.34 -7.48
N GLN A 113 -7.00 -0.72 -8.74
CA GLN A 113 -6.10 -1.74 -9.26
C GLN A 113 -4.92 -1.05 -9.95
N PRO A 114 -3.70 -1.10 -9.38
CA PRO A 114 -2.53 -0.49 -9.97
C PRO A 114 -1.85 -1.40 -11.00
N PHE A 115 -1.30 -0.79 -12.05
CA PHE A 115 -0.57 -1.45 -13.13
C PHE A 115 0.74 -0.70 -13.42
N THR A 116 1.72 -1.44 -13.95
CA THR A 116 3.04 -0.89 -14.30
C THR A 116 3.07 -0.24 -15.68
N SER A 117 2.05 -0.48 -16.51
CA SER A 117 1.90 0.14 -17.83
C SER A 117 0.44 0.36 -18.21
N GLU A 118 0.20 1.31 -19.11
CA GLU A 118 -1.12 1.57 -19.70
C GLU A 118 -1.68 0.32 -20.39
N VAL A 119 -0.83 -0.37 -21.14
CA VAL A 119 -1.21 -1.56 -21.91
C VAL A 119 -1.73 -2.66 -20.98
N GLU A 120 -1.08 -2.89 -19.85
CA GLU A 120 -1.56 -3.85 -18.84
C GLU A 120 -2.89 -3.42 -18.21
N ARG A 121 -3.01 -2.13 -17.85
CA ARG A 121 -4.25 -1.57 -17.29
C ARG A 121 -5.42 -1.76 -18.24
N ASP A 122 -5.23 -1.40 -19.51
CA ASP A 122 -6.30 -1.42 -20.51
C ASP A 122 -6.67 -2.85 -20.90
N ALA A 123 -5.68 -3.75 -21.05
CA ALA A 123 -5.95 -5.16 -21.26
C ALA A 123 -6.75 -5.76 -20.10
N TRP A 124 -6.41 -5.41 -18.85
CA TRP A 124 -7.20 -5.83 -17.69
C TRP A 124 -8.60 -5.23 -17.71
N ALA A 125 -8.74 -3.93 -17.97
CA ALA A 125 -10.03 -3.23 -17.95
C ALA A 125 -10.98 -3.81 -19.00
N ASP A 126 -10.50 -4.08 -20.21
CA ASP A 126 -11.29 -4.66 -21.30
C ASP A 126 -11.70 -6.10 -21.02
N ALA A 127 -10.75 -6.91 -20.53
CA ALA A 127 -11.05 -8.27 -20.09
C ALA A 127 -12.08 -8.29 -18.94
N HIS A 128 -11.94 -7.37 -17.98
CA HIS A 128 -12.84 -7.27 -16.83
C HIS A 128 -14.25 -6.85 -17.27
N ARG A 129 -14.38 -5.78 -18.07
CA ARG A 129 -15.66 -5.34 -18.65
C ARG A 129 -16.32 -6.47 -19.42
N SER A 130 -15.57 -7.16 -20.28
CA SER A 130 -16.10 -8.25 -21.11
C SER A 130 -16.50 -9.48 -20.30
N GLY A 131 -15.74 -9.81 -19.26
CA GLY A 131 -15.99 -10.99 -18.43
C GLY A 131 -17.10 -10.82 -17.40
N THR A 132 -17.37 -9.59 -16.96
CA THR A 132 -18.27 -9.32 -15.82
C THR A 132 -19.46 -8.43 -16.19
N GLY A 133 -19.36 -7.65 -17.27
CA GLY A 133 -20.31 -6.58 -17.58
C GLY A 133 -20.16 -5.34 -16.67
N HIS A 134 -19.15 -5.29 -15.80
CA HIS A 134 -18.94 -4.18 -14.88
C HIS A 134 -18.41 -2.92 -15.56
N THR A 135 -18.71 -1.79 -14.93
CA THR A 135 -18.23 -0.45 -15.27
C THR A 135 -16.83 -0.25 -14.69
N VAL A 136 -15.85 -0.02 -15.58
CA VAL A 136 -14.46 0.24 -15.22
C VAL A 136 -14.02 1.61 -15.71
N THR A 137 -13.49 2.44 -14.80
CA THR A 137 -12.83 3.71 -15.11
C THR A 137 -11.32 3.55 -15.01
N THR A 138 -10.57 4.26 -15.86
CA THR A 138 -9.11 4.23 -15.88
C THR A 138 -8.54 5.62 -15.68
N SER A 139 -7.38 5.72 -15.03
CA SER A 139 -6.56 6.92 -15.02
C SER A 139 -5.10 6.57 -15.31
N GLU A 140 -4.41 7.54 -15.89
CA GLU A 140 -2.96 7.62 -15.82
C GLU A 140 -2.65 8.61 -14.70
N GLU A 141 -1.87 8.18 -13.72
CA GLU A 141 -1.37 9.10 -12.70
C GLU A 141 0.14 9.24 -12.87
N THR A 142 0.50 10.39 -13.44
CA THR A 142 1.83 10.96 -13.28
C THR A 142 1.81 11.83 -12.03
N LYS A 143 2.69 11.59 -11.06
CA LYS A 143 2.89 12.55 -9.98
C LYS A 143 4.26 13.17 -10.04
N ALA A 144 4.32 14.23 -10.84
CA ALA A 144 5.18 15.35 -10.54
C ALA A 144 4.64 16.13 -9.33
N HIS A 145 4.73 15.56 -8.12
CA HIS A 145 4.35 16.31 -6.92
C HIS A 145 5.48 17.29 -6.56
N THR A 146 5.34 18.52 -7.02
CA THR A 146 6.23 19.62 -6.62
C THR A 146 5.98 19.90 -5.14
N ILE A 147 6.98 19.71 -4.30
CA ILE A 147 6.91 20.13 -2.89
C ILE A 147 6.77 21.65 -2.85
N GLY A 148 5.56 22.15 -2.55
CA GLY A 148 5.34 23.54 -2.15
C GLY A 148 4.19 24.29 -2.81
N GLU A 149 2.94 23.88 -2.57
CA GLU A 149 1.81 24.81 -2.53
C GLU A 149 1.22 24.76 -1.12
N ARG A 150 1.86 25.47 -0.18
CA ARG A 150 1.12 25.98 0.98
C ARG A 150 0.33 27.17 0.47
N GLU A 151 -0.99 27.05 0.39
CA GLU A 151 -1.86 28.21 0.28
C GLU A 151 -1.55 29.13 1.47
N ASN A 152 -0.99 30.31 1.17
CA ASN A 152 -0.93 31.41 2.13
C ASN A 152 -2.35 31.91 2.33
N GLY A 153 -3.11 31.27 3.23
CA GLY A 153 -4.34 31.82 3.76
C GLY A 153 -4.01 32.99 4.68
N GLU A 154 -4.29 34.19 4.18
CA GLU A 154 -4.10 35.49 4.82
C GLU A 154 -4.70 35.53 6.22
N ALA A 155 -3.88 35.88 7.22
CA ALA A 155 -4.39 36.46 8.45
C ALA A 155 -4.65 37.94 8.17
N GLU A 156 -5.90 38.27 7.82
CA GLU A 156 -6.35 39.67 7.82
C GLU A 156 -6.34 40.20 9.26
N SER A 157 -5.68 41.35 9.39
CA SER A 157 -5.52 42.20 10.58
C SER A 157 -6.80 42.92 10.98
#